data_AF-A0A9D1YER5-F1
#
_entry.id   AF-A0A9D1YER5-F1
#
_cell.length_a   1.000
_cell.length_b   1.000
_cell.length_c   1.000
_cell.angle_alpha   90.00
_cell.angle_beta   90.00
_cell.angle_gamma   90.00
#
_symmetry.space_group_name_H-M   'P 1'
#
loop_
_entity.id
_entity.type
_entity.pdbx_description
1 polymer ?
#
loop_
_entity_poly.entity_id
_entity_poly.type
_entity_poly.pdbx_seq_one_letter_code
_entity_poly.pdbx_strand_id
1 'polypeptide(L)'
;MASKYRHLKEREERPLSGRRAGRWKKCLPALALALVVGGGCLMTQLPRAGAAQVAQDGGSAAVTKKEETSLPQGEETAVQAGAALKEADSLWYLTLVNFETPIDPDFQPPLTWIQDGTQRFDSRAAGALEAMLADMKDQGLSPIVCSGYRTRETQEGLYKNQVDFWLGQGYDQASAEAEAALLVARPDTSEHQLGLAADIVSAGNQILDESQEQTPEQQWLLSHCQEYGFILRYPSGKTELTGVSYEPWHYRYVGVEAAGKIMAQGLCLEEYLEGLSL
;
A
#
# COMPACT_ATOMS: atom_id res chain seq x y z
N MET A 1 -4.33 20.34 13.01
CA MET A 1 -4.53 21.20 11.82
C MET A 1 -5.98 21.15 11.28
N ALA A 2 -6.99 20.87 12.12
CA ALA A 2 -8.34 20.41 11.74
C ALA A 2 -9.31 21.44 11.08
N SER A 3 -8.77 22.40 10.31
CA SER A 3 -9.53 23.34 9.48
C SER A 3 -9.36 23.11 7.97
N LYS A 4 -8.38 22.29 7.54
CA LYS A 4 -7.97 22.24 6.13
C LYS A 4 -8.93 21.40 5.27
N TYR A 5 -9.36 20.23 5.73
CA TYR A 5 -10.15 19.28 4.91
C TYR A 5 -11.67 19.31 5.13
N ARG A 6 -12.16 20.03 6.16
CA ARG A 6 -13.60 20.08 6.51
C ARG A 6 -14.51 20.48 5.34
N HIS A 7 -14.04 21.40 4.49
CA HIS A 7 -14.77 21.91 3.33
C HIS A 7 -14.95 20.87 2.19
N LEU A 8 -14.22 19.75 2.23
CA LEU A 8 -14.34 18.65 1.27
C LEU A 8 -15.47 17.68 1.67
N LYS A 9 -15.61 17.32 2.96
CA LYS A 9 -16.75 16.50 3.44
C LYS A 9 -18.09 17.16 3.16
N GLU A 10 -18.19 18.49 3.34
CA GLU A 10 -19.39 19.27 3.01
C GLU A 10 -19.73 19.31 1.50
N ARG A 11 -18.88 18.76 0.62
CA ARG A 11 -19.12 18.62 -0.83
C ARG A 11 -19.82 17.30 -1.16
N GLU A 12 -19.65 16.27 -0.34
CA GLU A 12 -20.11 14.90 -0.59
C GLU A 12 -21.57 14.68 -0.13
N GLU A 13 -21.98 15.28 0.99
CA GLU A 13 -23.34 15.16 1.54
C GLU A 13 -24.43 15.91 0.75
N ARG A 14 -24.08 16.63 -0.32
CA ARG A 14 -25.04 17.45 -1.08
C ARG A 14 -25.74 16.65 -2.21
N PRO A 15 -27.07 16.46 -2.17
CA PRO A 15 -27.79 15.71 -3.19
C PRO A 15 -27.72 16.38 -4.56
N LEU A 16 -27.27 15.63 -5.57
CA LEU A 16 -26.96 16.09 -6.94
C LEU A 16 -28.20 16.44 -7.79
N SER A 17 -28.99 17.41 -7.31
CA SER A 17 -30.17 17.94 -8.00
C SER A 17 -29.81 18.94 -9.11
N GLY A 18 -29.35 18.41 -10.24
CA GLY A 18 -29.49 19.04 -11.55
C GLY A 18 -28.52 20.18 -11.90
N ARG A 19 -27.38 19.82 -12.51
CA ARG A 19 -26.72 20.67 -13.52
C ARG A 19 -26.56 19.92 -14.83
N ARG A 20 -26.66 20.64 -15.95
CA ARG A 20 -26.76 20.07 -17.30
C ARG A 20 -25.42 19.48 -17.75
N ALA A 21 -25.47 18.35 -18.46
CA ALA A 21 -24.29 17.63 -18.92
C ALA A 21 -23.45 18.44 -19.93
N GLY A 22 -22.35 19.04 -19.47
CA GLY A 22 -21.28 19.55 -20.32
C GLY A 22 -20.44 18.39 -20.86
N ARG A 23 -20.45 18.17 -22.18
CA ARG A 23 -19.83 16.98 -22.80
C ARG A 23 -18.31 17.14 -22.95
N TRP A 24 -17.57 17.01 -21.84
CA TRP A 24 -16.11 16.93 -21.83
C TRP A 24 -15.64 15.48 -21.70
N LYS A 25 -15.79 14.69 -22.76
CA LYS A 25 -15.02 13.45 -22.92
C LYS A 25 -13.63 13.78 -23.46
N LYS A 26 -12.74 14.28 -22.58
CA LYS A 26 -11.30 14.05 -22.75
C LYS A 26 -11.01 12.72 -22.06
N CYS A 27 -10.82 11.66 -22.83
CA CYS A 27 -10.19 10.46 -22.27
C CYS A 27 -8.73 10.82 -22.01
N LEU A 28 -8.28 10.78 -20.75
CA LEU A 28 -6.84 10.60 -20.53
C LEU A 28 -6.50 9.21 -21.08
N PRO A 29 -5.39 9.04 -21.82
CA PRO A 29 -4.89 7.70 -22.12
C PRO A 29 -4.44 7.04 -20.82
N ALA A 30 -4.68 5.74 -20.67
CA ALA A 30 -4.07 4.97 -19.60
C ALA A 30 -2.53 5.07 -19.73
N LEU A 31 -1.87 5.55 -18.68
CA LEU A 31 -0.46 5.90 -18.67
C LEU A 31 0.36 4.76 -18.07
N ALA A 32 0.70 3.80 -18.92
CA ALA A 32 1.56 2.67 -18.59
C ALA A 32 2.96 3.12 -18.12
N LEU A 33 3.16 3.19 -16.80
CA LEU A 33 4.49 3.49 -16.22
C LEU A 33 5.40 2.25 -16.31
N ALA A 34 6.17 2.17 -17.39
CA ALA A 34 7.06 1.03 -17.66
C ALA A 34 8.37 1.08 -16.84
N LEU A 35 8.32 0.63 -15.58
CA LEU A 35 9.52 0.47 -14.72
C LEU A 35 10.39 -0.72 -15.18
N VAL A 36 11.33 -0.47 -16.09
CA VAL A 36 12.32 -1.48 -16.53
C VAL A 36 13.41 -1.66 -15.48
N VAL A 37 13.19 -2.55 -14.51
CA VAL A 37 14.19 -2.98 -13.52
C VAL A 37 15.00 -4.17 -14.08
N GLY A 38 16.29 -3.96 -14.35
CA GLY A 38 17.15 -4.95 -15.00
C GLY A 38 17.64 -6.09 -14.09
N GLY A 39 16.87 -7.17 -13.97
CA GLY A 39 17.24 -8.39 -13.24
C GLY A 39 17.81 -9.51 -14.14
N GLY A 40 19.13 -9.68 -14.16
CA GLY A 40 19.81 -10.70 -14.99
C GLY A 40 19.96 -12.07 -14.32
N CYS A 41 18.91 -12.90 -14.30
CA CYS A 41 18.98 -14.26 -13.71
C CYS A 41 19.72 -15.27 -14.61
N LEU A 42 20.93 -15.66 -14.21
CA LEU A 42 21.68 -16.75 -14.83
C LEU A 42 21.23 -18.12 -14.27
N MET A 43 20.48 -18.87 -15.07
CA MET A 43 19.99 -20.21 -14.73
C MET A 43 21.12 -21.25 -14.65
N THR A 44 21.27 -21.93 -13.51
CA THR A 44 21.95 -23.24 -13.41
C THR A 44 21.07 -24.21 -12.59
N GLN A 45 21.13 -25.52 -12.88
CA GLN A 45 20.09 -26.48 -12.48
C GLN A 45 20.63 -27.67 -11.66
N LEU A 46 19.83 -28.11 -10.68
CA LEU A 46 19.70 -29.50 -10.19
C LEU A 46 20.90 -30.07 -9.38
N PRO A 47 20.76 -31.19 -8.62
CA PRO A 47 19.66 -32.16 -8.60
C PRO A 47 18.95 -32.40 -7.23
N ARG A 48 18.07 -33.41 -7.19
CA ARG A 48 17.04 -33.68 -6.17
C ARG A 48 17.14 -35.11 -5.59
N ALA A 49 17.16 -35.24 -4.27
CA ALA A 49 16.83 -36.46 -3.49
C ALA A 49 16.61 -36.05 -2.01
N GLY A 50 15.84 -36.74 -1.16
CA GLY A 50 14.97 -37.92 -1.32
C GLY A 50 14.01 -38.02 -0.10
N ALA A 51 12.99 -38.88 -0.15
CA ALA A 51 11.88 -38.87 0.84
C ALA A 51 11.94 -40.01 1.87
N ALA A 52 11.26 -39.82 3.02
CA ALA A 52 10.91 -40.87 3.97
C ALA A 52 9.58 -40.56 4.72
N GLN A 53 8.79 -41.60 4.99
CA GLN A 53 7.58 -41.63 5.85
C GLN A 53 7.95 -42.36 7.18
N VAL A 54 7.14 -42.59 8.23
CA VAL A 54 5.67 -42.52 8.48
C VAL A 54 5.42 -41.78 9.85
N ALA A 55 4.43 -41.95 10.75
CA ALA A 55 3.36 -42.92 11.05
C ALA A 55 2.11 -42.23 11.69
N GLN A 56 1.32 -42.91 12.53
CA GLN A 56 0.09 -42.41 13.20
C GLN A 56 -0.14 -43.05 14.59
N ASP A 57 -0.87 -42.35 15.50
CA ASP A 57 -1.81 -42.87 16.54
C ASP A 57 -2.54 -41.67 17.24
N GLY A 58 -3.50 -41.77 18.19
CA GLY A 58 -4.12 -42.94 18.83
C GLY A 58 -5.23 -42.71 19.90
N GLY A 59 -5.99 -41.60 19.88
CA GLY A 59 -7.08 -41.29 20.85
C GLY A 59 -6.69 -40.32 22.00
N SER A 60 -7.53 -39.46 22.61
CA SER A 60 -8.96 -39.53 23.04
C SER A 60 -9.17 -40.32 24.35
N ALA A 61 -9.89 -39.91 25.41
CA ALA A 61 -10.76 -38.75 25.75
C ALA A 61 -11.00 -38.74 27.31
N ALA A 62 -11.63 -37.78 28.02
CA ALA A 62 -12.06 -36.36 27.89
C ALA A 62 -12.67 -35.88 29.26
N VAL A 63 -13.54 -34.84 29.29
CA VAL A 63 -14.38 -34.36 30.44
C VAL A 63 -13.62 -33.49 31.48
N THR A 64 -14.05 -32.27 31.88
CA THR A 64 -15.33 -31.91 32.55
C THR A 64 -15.79 -30.45 32.31
N LYS A 65 -17.10 -30.19 32.49
CA LYS A 65 -17.77 -28.87 32.70
C LYS A 65 -17.19 -28.12 33.94
N LYS A 66 -17.45 -26.83 34.23
CA LYS A 66 -18.39 -25.75 33.79
C LYS A 66 -17.64 -24.39 34.00
N GLU A 67 -18.11 -23.14 33.84
CA GLU A 67 -19.43 -22.49 34.01
C GLU A 67 -19.47 -21.10 33.31
N GLU A 68 -20.61 -20.39 33.31
CA GLU A 68 -20.79 -19.06 32.70
C GLU A 68 -20.70 -17.92 33.74
N THR A 69 -20.12 -16.75 33.40
CA THR A 69 -20.57 -15.45 33.96
C THR A 69 -20.18 -14.20 33.15
N SER A 70 -21.18 -13.41 32.78
CA SER A 70 -21.23 -11.93 32.61
C SER A 70 -20.03 -11.11 32.07
N LEU A 71 -20.28 -10.42 30.95
CA LEU A 71 -19.82 -9.03 30.66
C LEU A 71 -20.29 -8.06 31.78
N PRO A 72 -19.61 -6.92 32.09
CA PRO A 72 -19.21 -5.91 31.08
C PRO A 72 -17.91 -5.10 31.33
N GLN A 73 -17.37 -4.47 30.27
CA GLN A 73 -16.76 -3.11 30.26
C GLN A 73 -16.24 -2.80 28.85
N GLY A 74 -16.95 -1.94 28.10
CA GLY A 74 -16.69 -1.68 26.67
C GLY A 74 -15.98 -0.37 26.33
N GLU A 75 -15.80 0.53 27.31
CA GLU A 75 -15.28 1.89 27.07
C GLU A 75 -13.84 2.08 27.59
N GLU A 76 -13.49 1.50 28.75
CA GLU A 76 -12.12 1.59 29.29
C GLU A 76 -11.09 0.88 28.41
N THR A 77 -11.47 -0.18 27.70
CA THR A 77 -10.59 -0.89 26.75
C THR A 77 -10.22 -0.02 25.55
N ALA A 78 -11.15 0.81 25.05
CA ALA A 78 -10.87 1.74 23.95
C ALA A 78 -9.92 2.87 24.39
N VAL A 79 -10.13 3.42 25.60
CA VAL A 79 -9.27 4.48 26.17
C VAL A 79 -7.88 3.93 26.50
N GLN A 80 -7.78 2.72 27.08
CA GLN A 80 -6.48 2.10 27.36
C GLN A 80 -5.75 1.65 26.08
N ALA A 81 -6.45 1.21 25.02
CA ALA A 81 -5.83 0.98 23.72
C ALA A 81 -5.27 2.28 23.13
N GLY A 82 -6.06 3.37 23.15
CA GLY A 82 -5.63 4.70 22.69
C GLY A 82 -4.48 5.33 23.52
N ALA A 83 -4.29 4.87 24.75
CA ALA A 83 -3.14 5.23 25.59
C ALA A 83 -1.92 4.32 25.36
N ALA A 84 -2.11 3.00 25.24
CA ALA A 84 -1.04 2.04 24.96
C ALA A 84 -0.37 2.28 23.60
N LEU A 85 -1.15 2.71 22.60
CA LEU A 85 -0.68 3.16 21.28
C LEU A 85 0.22 4.42 21.31
N LYS A 86 0.42 5.06 22.48
CA LYS A 86 1.27 6.26 22.63
C LYS A 86 2.57 6.03 23.41
N GLU A 87 2.75 4.86 24.04
CA GLU A 87 3.82 4.61 25.03
C GLU A 87 4.79 3.46 24.63
N ALA A 88 4.65 2.85 23.45
CA ALA A 88 5.46 1.72 22.99
C ALA A 88 6.05 1.98 21.58
N ASP A 89 7.16 2.73 21.56
CA ASP A 89 7.72 3.42 20.38
C ASP A 89 6.76 4.42 19.70
N SER A 90 7.32 5.37 18.97
CA SER A 90 6.55 6.09 17.95
C SER A 90 6.00 5.07 16.94
N LEU A 91 4.72 5.16 16.58
CA LEU A 91 4.05 4.27 15.60
C LEU A 91 4.66 4.45 14.20
N TRP A 92 5.86 3.91 14.00
CA TRP A 92 6.75 4.19 12.88
C TRP A 92 6.15 3.75 11.54
N TYR A 93 5.34 2.69 11.55
CA TYR A 93 4.57 2.22 10.40
C TYR A 93 3.41 3.16 10.01
N LEU A 94 3.01 4.10 10.87
CA LEU A 94 2.05 5.18 10.59
C LEU A 94 2.71 6.49 10.15
N THR A 95 4.04 6.52 9.92
CA THR A 95 4.73 7.72 9.42
C THR A 95 4.09 8.18 8.11
N LEU A 96 3.49 9.38 8.12
CA LEU A 96 2.90 9.98 6.94
C LEU A 96 4.00 10.59 6.07
N VAL A 97 3.98 10.24 4.79
CA VAL A 97 4.81 10.85 3.76
C VAL A 97 3.89 11.15 2.58
N ASN A 98 3.89 12.39 2.11
CA ASN A 98 3.13 12.87 0.96
C ASN A 98 3.65 14.25 0.51
N PHE A 99 2.97 14.88 -0.44
CA PHE A 99 3.35 16.18 -1.03
C PHE A 99 3.44 17.36 -0.03
N GLU A 100 2.87 17.25 1.17
CA GLU A 100 3.02 18.25 2.25
C GLU A 100 3.97 17.82 3.36
N THR A 101 4.24 16.51 3.46
CA THR A 101 5.03 15.88 4.53
C THR A 101 6.21 15.13 3.91
N PRO A 102 7.36 15.78 3.67
CA PRO A 102 8.55 15.12 3.17
C PRO A 102 9.18 14.23 4.26
N ILE A 103 9.99 13.27 3.81
CA ILE A 103 10.85 12.44 4.63
C ILE A 103 11.96 13.30 5.27
N ASP A 104 12.29 13.00 6.53
CA ASP A 104 13.47 13.54 7.20
C ASP A 104 14.74 13.17 6.40
N PRO A 105 15.56 14.14 5.94
CA PRO A 105 16.70 13.86 5.07
C PRO A 105 17.78 12.95 5.69
N ASP A 106 17.82 12.83 7.02
CA ASP A 106 18.73 11.92 7.73
C ASP A 106 18.11 10.52 7.99
N PHE A 107 16.83 10.30 7.65
CA PHE A 107 16.14 9.02 7.83
C PHE A 107 16.73 7.91 6.93
N GLN A 108 17.03 6.78 7.55
CA GLN A 108 17.46 5.56 6.86
C GLN A 108 16.63 4.38 7.37
N PRO A 109 15.78 3.74 6.53
CA PRO A 109 15.01 2.59 6.97
C PRO A 109 15.92 1.37 7.20
N PRO A 110 15.64 0.51 8.20
CA PRO A 110 16.37 -0.73 8.42
C PRO A 110 15.98 -1.77 7.35
N LEU A 111 16.67 -1.77 6.21
CA LEU A 111 16.30 -2.60 5.05
C LEU A 111 16.77 -4.07 5.16
N THR A 112 15.93 -4.98 4.67
CA THR A 112 16.32 -6.34 4.27
C THR A 112 16.09 -6.54 2.77
N TRP A 113 16.68 -7.60 2.21
CA TRP A 113 16.33 -8.11 0.89
C TRP A 113 15.07 -8.97 0.97
N ILE A 114 14.27 -8.93 -0.09
CA ILE A 114 13.07 -9.75 -0.32
C ILE A 114 13.07 -10.27 -1.76
N GLN A 115 12.16 -11.19 -2.09
CA GLN A 115 11.96 -11.71 -3.46
C GLN A 115 13.27 -12.15 -4.12
N ASP A 116 13.91 -13.16 -3.51
CA ASP A 116 15.17 -13.77 -3.97
C ASP A 116 16.34 -12.79 -4.19
N GLY A 117 16.33 -11.65 -3.48
CA GLY A 117 17.35 -10.61 -3.57
C GLY A 117 17.12 -9.58 -4.68
N THR A 118 15.97 -9.60 -5.36
CA THR A 118 15.65 -8.63 -6.43
C THR A 118 15.12 -7.29 -5.91
N GLN A 119 14.55 -7.26 -4.70
CA GLN A 119 13.94 -6.07 -4.10
C GLN A 119 14.37 -5.91 -2.63
N ARG A 120 14.15 -4.72 -2.06
CA ARG A 120 14.40 -4.42 -0.64
C ARG A 120 13.16 -3.86 0.03
N PHE A 121 13.00 -4.09 1.33
CA PHE A 121 11.87 -3.61 2.14
C PHE A 121 12.31 -3.39 3.58
N ASP A 122 11.54 -2.64 4.38
CA ASP A 122 11.81 -2.48 5.81
C ASP A 122 11.76 -3.85 6.53
N SER A 123 12.84 -4.21 7.21
CA SER A 123 13.02 -5.52 7.85
C SER A 123 12.02 -5.79 8.97
N ARG A 124 11.37 -4.76 9.52
CA ARG A 124 10.31 -4.87 10.53
C ARG A 124 8.95 -5.24 9.93
N ALA A 125 8.77 -5.04 8.61
CA ALA A 125 7.53 -5.33 7.89
C ALA A 125 7.70 -6.38 6.76
N ALA A 126 8.93 -6.70 6.36
CA ALA A 126 9.24 -7.63 5.28
C ALA A 126 8.59 -9.02 5.46
N GLY A 127 8.62 -9.58 6.67
CA GLY A 127 7.99 -10.87 6.96
C GLY A 127 6.47 -10.88 6.76
N ALA A 128 5.79 -9.73 6.89
CA ALA A 128 4.36 -9.61 6.60
C ALA A 128 4.09 -9.53 5.09
N LEU A 129 4.97 -8.84 4.34
CA LEU A 129 4.93 -8.83 2.86
C LEU A 129 5.21 -10.23 2.29
N GLU A 130 6.20 -10.94 2.83
CA GLU A 130 6.56 -12.28 2.40
C GLU A 130 5.46 -13.31 2.70
N ALA A 131 4.79 -13.20 3.87
CA ALA A 131 3.62 -14.01 4.17
C ALA A 131 2.44 -13.73 3.22
N MET A 132 2.12 -12.45 2.98
CA MET A 132 1.06 -12.04 2.04
C MET A 132 1.31 -12.61 0.64
N LEU A 133 2.55 -12.49 0.15
CA LEU A 133 2.98 -13.00 -1.15
C LEU A 133 3.08 -14.54 -1.21
N ALA A 134 3.14 -15.23 -0.06
CA ALA A 134 3.12 -16.69 0.02
C ALA A 134 1.69 -17.23 -0.04
N ASP A 135 0.77 -16.70 0.77
CA ASP A 135 -0.65 -17.11 0.76
C ASP A 135 -1.31 -16.89 -0.61
N MET A 136 -0.92 -15.84 -1.35
CA MET A 136 -1.31 -15.65 -2.74
C MET A 136 -0.84 -16.80 -3.66
N LYS A 137 0.41 -17.24 -3.52
CA LYS A 137 1.02 -18.30 -4.35
C LYS A 137 0.46 -19.68 -4.02
N ASP A 138 0.18 -19.95 -2.74
CA ASP A 138 -0.47 -21.18 -2.31
C ASP A 138 -1.93 -21.27 -2.80
N GLN A 139 -2.56 -20.11 -3.07
CA GLN A 139 -3.86 -20.01 -3.77
C GLN A 139 -3.73 -20.00 -5.31
N GLY A 140 -2.52 -20.21 -5.86
CA GLY A 140 -2.25 -20.33 -7.30
C GLY A 140 -2.08 -19.02 -8.05
N LEU A 141 -2.02 -17.88 -7.35
CA LEU A 141 -1.74 -16.56 -7.93
C LEU A 141 -0.24 -16.38 -8.18
N SER A 142 0.12 -15.42 -9.02
CA SER A 142 1.51 -15.12 -9.38
C SER A 142 1.86 -13.64 -9.16
N PRO A 143 1.88 -13.14 -7.92
CA PRO A 143 2.28 -11.76 -7.63
C PRO A 143 3.80 -11.56 -7.77
N ILE A 144 4.18 -10.37 -8.24
CA ILE A 144 5.56 -9.89 -8.36
C ILE A 144 5.65 -8.50 -7.73
N VAL A 145 6.59 -8.29 -6.81
CA VAL A 145 7.00 -6.95 -6.37
C VAL A 145 7.92 -6.37 -7.45
N CYS A 146 7.43 -5.38 -8.21
CA CYS A 146 8.23 -4.69 -9.23
C CYS A 146 8.98 -3.47 -8.66
N SER A 147 8.56 -2.94 -7.50
CA SER A 147 9.28 -1.89 -6.77
C SER A 147 9.07 -2.00 -5.26
N GLY A 148 10.13 -2.31 -4.53
CA GLY A 148 10.21 -2.12 -3.09
C GLY A 148 10.81 -0.75 -2.75
N TYR A 149 11.82 -0.73 -1.86
CA TYR A 149 12.55 0.47 -1.49
C TYR A 149 13.26 1.15 -2.66
N ARG A 150 13.08 2.47 -2.80
CA ARG A 150 13.74 3.33 -3.78
C ARG A 150 14.73 4.27 -3.10
N THR A 151 15.89 4.51 -3.71
CA THR A 151 16.78 5.61 -3.27
C THR A 151 16.21 6.96 -3.71
N ARG A 152 16.65 8.03 -3.05
CA ARG A 152 16.38 9.42 -3.45
C ARG A 152 16.70 9.66 -4.94
N GLU A 153 17.89 9.26 -5.37
CA GLU A 153 18.35 9.32 -6.78
C GLU A 153 17.42 8.56 -7.74
N THR A 154 16.89 7.40 -7.33
CA THR A 154 15.90 6.65 -8.13
C THR A 154 14.61 7.46 -8.28
N GLN A 155 14.11 8.03 -7.18
CA GLN A 155 12.88 8.85 -7.20
C GLN A 155 13.07 10.15 -8.01
N GLU A 156 14.24 10.79 -7.95
CA GLU A 156 14.63 11.93 -8.80
C GLU A 156 14.62 11.56 -10.29
N GLY A 157 15.19 10.42 -10.65
CA GLY A 157 15.15 9.91 -12.02
C GLY A 157 13.73 9.63 -12.52
N LEU A 158 12.90 8.96 -11.71
CA LEU A 158 11.50 8.66 -12.06
C LEU A 158 10.65 9.94 -12.21
N TYR A 159 10.72 10.86 -11.26
CA TYR A 159 9.97 12.12 -11.32
C TYR A 159 10.40 12.95 -12.53
N LYS A 160 11.72 13.06 -12.79
CA LYS A 160 12.21 13.76 -13.98
C LYS A 160 11.71 13.11 -15.28
N ASN A 161 11.76 11.79 -15.40
CA ASN A 161 11.27 11.10 -16.60
C ASN A 161 9.78 11.38 -16.85
N GLN A 162 8.96 11.46 -15.79
CA GLN A 162 7.54 11.78 -15.90
C GLN A 162 7.28 13.24 -16.29
N VAL A 163 8.07 14.20 -15.80
CA VAL A 163 8.02 15.60 -16.24
C VAL A 163 8.46 15.73 -17.70
N ASP A 164 9.57 15.11 -18.09
CA ASP A 164 10.09 15.11 -19.47
C ASP A 164 9.08 14.49 -20.46
N PHE A 165 8.33 13.46 -20.05
CA PHE A 165 7.23 12.90 -20.83
C PHE A 165 6.13 13.94 -21.12
N TRP A 166 5.66 14.67 -20.10
CA TRP A 166 4.60 15.66 -20.24
C TRP A 166 5.04 16.90 -21.04
N LEU A 167 6.29 17.34 -20.85
CA LEU A 167 6.93 18.33 -21.74
C LEU A 167 6.95 17.84 -23.20
N GLY A 168 7.22 16.55 -23.42
CA GLY A 168 7.12 15.89 -24.73
C GLY A 168 5.71 15.85 -25.32
N GLN A 169 4.66 15.91 -24.50
CA GLN A 169 3.26 16.08 -24.94
C GLN A 169 2.89 17.56 -25.23
N GLY A 170 3.84 18.50 -25.07
CA GLY A 170 3.63 19.92 -25.34
C GLY A 170 3.03 20.73 -24.17
N TYR A 171 3.11 20.21 -22.94
CA TYR A 171 2.73 20.96 -21.73
C TYR A 171 3.83 21.97 -21.37
N ASP A 172 3.47 23.06 -20.69
CA ASP A 172 4.47 23.92 -20.05
C ASP A 172 5.04 23.29 -18.76
N GLN A 173 6.15 23.83 -18.26
CA GLN A 173 6.87 23.28 -17.10
C GLN A 173 5.97 23.10 -15.86
N ALA A 174 5.13 24.10 -15.54
CA ALA A 174 4.29 24.06 -14.35
C ALA A 174 3.18 23.02 -14.48
N SER A 175 2.61 22.88 -15.67
CA SER A 175 1.59 21.89 -15.98
C SER A 175 2.19 20.48 -16.02
N ALA A 176 3.38 20.31 -16.62
CA ALA A 176 4.11 19.04 -16.65
C ALA A 176 4.52 18.55 -15.26
N GLU A 177 4.94 19.46 -14.37
CA GLU A 177 5.21 19.13 -12.95
C GLU A 177 3.96 18.80 -12.14
N ALA A 178 2.80 19.36 -12.49
CA ALA A 178 1.54 19.03 -11.83
C ALA A 178 1.04 17.64 -12.25
N GLU A 179 0.95 17.39 -13.57
CA GLU A 179 0.54 16.09 -14.12
C GLU A 179 1.55 14.97 -13.80
N ALA A 180 2.83 15.30 -13.56
CA ALA A 180 3.83 14.33 -13.07
C ALA A 180 3.62 13.98 -11.60
N ALA A 181 3.37 14.97 -10.74
CA ALA A 181 3.20 14.75 -9.30
C ALA A 181 1.98 13.88 -8.96
N LEU A 182 0.97 13.81 -9.84
CA LEU A 182 -0.19 12.94 -9.72
C LEU A 182 0.09 11.46 -10.02
N LEU A 183 1.25 11.11 -10.61
CA LEU A 183 1.61 9.75 -11.05
C LEU A 183 2.96 9.27 -10.52
N VAL A 184 3.82 10.19 -10.11
CA VAL A 184 5.12 9.90 -9.48
C VAL A 184 5.32 10.93 -8.38
N ALA A 185 5.37 10.47 -7.13
CA ALA A 185 5.65 11.33 -5.99
C ALA A 185 6.97 12.10 -6.20
N ARG A 186 7.01 13.36 -5.75
CA ARG A 186 8.22 14.19 -5.81
C ARG A 186 9.35 13.54 -4.98
N PRO A 187 10.62 13.80 -5.30
CA PRO A 187 11.75 13.39 -4.47
C PRO A 187 11.51 13.72 -3.00
N ASP A 188 11.83 12.79 -2.11
CA ASP A 188 11.66 12.90 -0.66
C ASP A 188 10.20 12.94 -0.19
N THR A 189 9.22 12.75 -1.08
CA THR A 189 7.79 12.58 -0.76
C THR A 189 7.23 11.20 -1.16
N SER A 190 8.11 10.25 -1.46
CA SER A 190 7.76 8.89 -1.93
C SER A 190 7.85 7.86 -0.80
N GLU A 191 6.77 7.13 -0.53
CA GLU A 191 6.75 6.09 0.51
C GLU A 191 7.73 4.93 0.25
N HIS A 192 8.19 4.74 -0.98
CA HIS A 192 9.26 3.78 -1.27
C HIS A 192 10.59 4.17 -0.64
N GLN A 193 10.84 5.46 -0.40
CA GLN A 193 12.00 5.92 0.36
C GLN A 193 11.88 5.59 1.87
N LEU A 194 10.67 5.32 2.39
CA LEU A 194 10.49 4.71 3.73
C LEU A 194 10.77 3.21 3.75
N GLY A 195 10.83 2.53 2.59
CA GLY A 195 10.87 1.07 2.51
C GLY A 195 9.58 0.37 2.97
N LEU A 196 8.47 1.10 3.09
CA LEU A 196 7.17 0.60 3.55
C LEU A 196 6.11 0.48 2.44
N ALA A 197 6.43 0.92 1.23
CA ALA A 197 5.59 0.76 0.03
C ALA A 197 6.15 -0.32 -0.89
N ALA A 198 5.25 -1.14 -1.44
CA ALA A 198 5.54 -2.15 -2.45
C ALA A 198 4.58 -2.01 -3.63
N ASP A 199 5.13 -1.87 -4.83
CA ASP A 199 4.36 -2.01 -6.07
C ASP A 199 4.26 -3.50 -6.38
N ILE A 200 3.06 -4.04 -6.27
CA ILE A 200 2.75 -5.46 -6.53
C ILE A 200 1.94 -5.54 -7.83
N VAL A 201 2.37 -6.41 -8.75
CA VAL A 201 1.73 -6.63 -10.05
C VAL A 201 1.53 -8.12 -10.33
N SER A 202 0.63 -8.44 -11.25
CA SER A 202 0.46 -9.81 -11.76
C SER A 202 1.62 -10.23 -12.66
N ALA A 203 2.08 -11.48 -12.57
CA ALA A 203 3.03 -12.01 -13.56
C ALA A 203 2.47 -11.97 -14.99
N GLY A 204 1.14 -12.07 -15.15
CA GLY A 204 0.44 -11.98 -16.43
C GLY A 204 0.15 -10.55 -16.92
N ASN A 205 0.26 -9.55 -16.04
CA ASN A 205 0.16 -8.13 -16.38
C ASN A 205 1.08 -7.32 -15.48
N GLN A 206 2.17 -6.78 -16.04
CA GLN A 206 3.16 -5.97 -15.32
C GLN A 206 3.08 -4.48 -15.69
N ILE A 207 1.98 -4.05 -16.32
CA ILE A 207 1.73 -2.64 -16.65
C ILE A 207 1.20 -1.93 -15.40
N LEU A 208 1.85 -0.84 -14.98
CA LEU A 208 1.36 0.04 -13.93
C LEU A 208 0.31 1.00 -14.52
N ASP A 209 -0.92 0.50 -14.68
CA ASP A 209 -2.13 1.27 -14.96
C ASP A 209 -3.38 0.59 -14.36
N GLU A 210 -4.56 1.19 -14.54
CA GLU A 210 -5.84 0.70 -13.97
C GLU A 210 -6.18 -0.76 -14.36
N SER A 211 -5.56 -1.33 -15.41
CA SER A 211 -5.76 -2.74 -15.77
C SER A 211 -5.25 -3.73 -14.72
N GLN A 212 -4.41 -3.30 -13.78
CA GLN A 212 -4.04 -4.09 -12.61
C GLN A 212 -5.25 -4.54 -11.80
N GLU A 213 -6.24 -3.65 -11.56
CA GLU A 213 -7.42 -3.96 -10.74
C GLU A 213 -8.17 -5.20 -11.23
N GLN A 214 -8.18 -5.43 -12.54
CA GLN A 214 -8.88 -6.55 -13.18
C GLN A 214 -8.10 -7.88 -13.13
N THR A 215 -6.91 -7.90 -12.52
CA THR A 215 -6.12 -9.13 -12.32
C THR A 215 -6.60 -9.92 -11.10
N PRO A 216 -6.49 -11.27 -11.11
CA PRO A 216 -6.74 -12.09 -9.93
C PRO A 216 -5.89 -11.69 -8.72
N GLU A 217 -4.64 -11.26 -8.95
CA GLU A 217 -3.74 -10.77 -7.91
C GLU A 217 -4.28 -9.55 -7.17
N GLN A 218 -4.78 -8.52 -7.87
CA GLN A 218 -5.33 -7.34 -7.19
C GLN A 218 -6.70 -7.60 -6.56
N GLN A 219 -7.58 -8.40 -7.18
CA GLN A 219 -8.85 -8.77 -6.56
C GLN A 219 -8.64 -9.51 -5.23
N TRP A 220 -7.57 -10.30 -5.11
CA TRP A 220 -7.14 -10.91 -3.85
C TRP A 220 -6.58 -9.87 -2.87
N LEU A 221 -5.66 -9.01 -3.31
CA LEU A 221 -5.04 -7.99 -2.43
C LEU A 221 -6.07 -6.99 -1.88
N LEU A 222 -7.01 -6.52 -2.70
CA LEU A 222 -8.15 -5.69 -2.27
C LEU A 222 -9.03 -6.36 -1.21
N SER A 223 -9.04 -7.71 -1.17
CA SER A 223 -9.83 -8.50 -0.23
C SER A 223 -9.07 -8.88 1.05
N HIS A 224 -7.74 -8.98 1.01
CA HIS A 224 -6.93 -9.63 2.06
C HIS A 224 -5.71 -8.83 2.56
N CYS A 225 -5.26 -7.77 1.89
CA CYS A 225 -4.00 -7.08 2.25
C CYS A 225 -3.99 -6.54 3.69
N GLN A 226 -5.16 -6.18 4.24
CA GLN A 226 -5.32 -5.71 5.62
C GLN A 226 -4.97 -6.76 6.68
N GLU A 227 -5.13 -8.06 6.37
CA GLU A 227 -4.82 -9.16 7.29
C GLU A 227 -3.31 -9.22 7.57
N TYR A 228 -2.50 -8.74 6.62
CA TYR A 228 -1.05 -8.62 6.69
C TYR A 228 -0.59 -7.21 7.08
N GLY A 229 -1.51 -6.28 7.37
CA GLY A 229 -1.19 -4.91 7.74
C GLY A 229 -0.87 -3.97 6.58
N PHE A 230 -1.27 -4.32 5.37
CA PHE A 230 -1.16 -3.48 4.17
C PHE A 230 -2.48 -2.79 3.85
N ILE A 231 -2.40 -1.62 3.21
CA ILE A 231 -3.54 -0.93 2.61
C ILE A 231 -3.25 -0.67 1.13
N LEU A 232 -4.29 -0.66 0.29
CA LEU A 232 -4.26 0.05 -0.98
C LEU A 232 -4.06 1.55 -0.65
N ARG A 233 -2.90 2.12 -0.99
CA ARG A 233 -2.50 3.43 -0.46
C ARG A 233 -3.25 4.60 -1.09
N TYR A 234 -3.49 4.51 -2.39
CA TYR A 234 -4.09 5.55 -3.20
C TYR A 234 -5.37 5.02 -3.87
N PRO A 235 -6.46 4.82 -3.10
CA PRO A 235 -7.73 4.32 -3.64
C PRO A 235 -8.47 5.41 -4.43
N SER A 236 -9.32 4.97 -5.36
CA SER A 236 -10.14 5.85 -6.18
C SER A 236 -10.99 6.81 -5.34
N GLY A 237 -11.11 8.06 -5.79
CA GLY A 237 -11.83 9.14 -5.10
C GLY A 237 -11.04 9.88 -4.01
N LYS A 238 -9.88 9.38 -3.54
CA LYS A 238 -9.10 10.02 -2.46
C LYS A 238 -7.97 10.96 -2.95
N THR A 239 -7.80 11.16 -4.26
CA THR A 239 -6.73 11.99 -4.85
C THR A 239 -6.70 13.45 -4.36
N GLU A 240 -7.84 14.07 -4.02
CA GLU A 240 -7.86 15.42 -3.41
C GLU A 240 -7.23 15.46 -1.99
N LEU A 241 -6.99 14.30 -1.36
CA LEU A 241 -6.37 14.15 -0.03
C LEU A 241 -4.95 13.57 -0.11
N THR A 242 -4.73 12.54 -0.93
CA THR A 242 -3.42 11.87 -1.07
C THR A 242 -2.43 12.65 -1.94
N GLY A 243 -2.93 13.45 -2.88
CA GLY A 243 -2.13 14.11 -3.93
C GLY A 243 -1.66 13.19 -5.05
N VAL A 244 -2.09 11.92 -5.06
CA VAL A 244 -1.72 10.89 -6.05
C VAL A 244 -2.97 10.28 -6.67
N SER A 245 -2.90 9.89 -7.94
CA SER A 245 -3.96 9.23 -8.70
C SER A 245 -4.34 7.86 -8.10
N TYR A 246 -5.32 7.18 -8.70
CA TYR A 246 -5.64 5.80 -8.35
C TYR A 246 -4.51 4.86 -8.80
N GLU A 247 -3.88 4.15 -7.85
CA GLU A 247 -2.76 3.24 -8.11
C GLU A 247 -3.06 1.84 -7.53
N PRO A 248 -3.81 0.98 -8.24
CA PRO A 248 -4.18 -0.37 -7.77
C PRO A 248 -3.01 -1.32 -7.44
N TRP A 249 -1.77 -0.93 -7.72
CA TRP A 249 -0.54 -1.69 -7.44
C TRP A 249 0.20 -1.26 -6.16
N HIS A 250 0.00 -0.04 -5.65
CA HIS A 250 0.81 0.51 -4.55
C HIS A 250 0.20 0.13 -3.19
N TYR A 251 0.86 -0.81 -2.50
CA TYR A 251 0.48 -1.24 -1.16
C TYR A 251 1.43 -0.71 -0.09
N ARG A 252 0.88 -0.06 0.93
CA ARG A 252 1.61 0.57 2.05
C ARG A 252 1.40 -0.22 3.33
N TYR A 253 2.47 -0.60 4.01
CA TYR A 253 2.39 -1.20 5.34
C TYR A 253 2.06 -0.15 6.41
N VAL A 254 1.05 -0.44 7.23
CA VAL A 254 0.55 0.38 8.34
C VAL A 254 0.24 -0.45 9.59
N GLY A 255 0.52 -1.75 9.59
CA GLY A 255 0.18 -2.68 10.68
C GLY A 255 -1.29 -3.12 10.67
N VAL A 256 -1.55 -4.35 11.13
CA VAL A 256 -2.84 -5.06 10.98
C VAL A 256 -4.02 -4.27 11.54
N GLU A 257 -3.89 -3.68 12.73
CA GLU A 257 -5.00 -2.94 13.36
C GLU A 257 -5.41 -1.69 12.58
N ALA A 258 -4.43 -0.91 12.10
CA ALA A 258 -4.72 0.28 11.30
C ALA A 258 -5.22 -0.09 9.91
N ALA A 259 -4.62 -1.09 9.26
CA ALA A 259 -5.02 -1.55 7.93
C ALA A 259 -6.46 -2.07 7.94
N GLY A 260 -6.83 -2.89 8.93
CA GLY A 260 -8.19 -3.38 9.12
C GLY A 260 -9.21 -2.25 9.28
N LYS A 261 -8.89 -1.21 10.07
CA LYS A 261 -9.74 -0.03 10.22
C LYS A 261 -9.86 0.79 8.92
N ILE A 262 -8.75 1.00 8.21
CA ILE A 262 -8.69 1.80 6.99
C ILE A 262 -9.50 1.14 5.87
N MET A 263 -9.22 -0.13 5.57
CA MET A 263 -9.89 -0.87 4.49
C MET A 263 -11.38 -1.09 4.78
N ALA A 264 -11.75 -1.44 6.02
CA ALA A 264 -13.16 -1.64 6.39
C ALA A 264 -14.02 -0.35 6.39
N GLN A 265 -13.39 0.84 6.41
CA GLN A 265 -14.08 2.14 6.42
C GLN A 265 -13.91 2.93 5.11
N GLY A 266 -13.13 2.44 4.13
CA GLY A 266 -12.87 3.15 2.88
C GLY A 266 -12.11 4.47 3.06
N LEU A 267 -11.19 4.51 4.04
CA LEU A 267 -10.35 5.68 4.33
C LEU A 267 -9.07 5.66 3.49
N CYS A 268 -8.41 6.81 3.34
CA CYS A 268 -6.97 6.87 3.09
C CYS A 268 -6.20 7.08 4.42
N LEU A 269 -4.86 6.95 4.38
CA LEU A 269 -4.01 7.09 5.56
C LEU A 269 -4.15 8.48 6.22
N GLU A 270 -4.27 9.55 5.41
CA GLU A 270 -4.48 10.91 5.87
C GLU A 270 -5.73 11.06 6.76
N GLU A 271 -6.86 10.48 6.36
CA GLU A 271 -8.12 10.53 7.12
C GLU A 271 -8.05 9.73 8.42
N TYR A 272 -7.36 8.59 8.40
CA TYR A 272 -7.13 7.78 9.60
C TYR A 272 -6.28 8.52 10.63
N LEU A 273 -5.24 9.23 10.19
CA LEU A 273 -4.37 10.02 11.07
C LEU A 273 -5.04 11.30 11.58
N GLU A 274 -5.90 11.96 10.80
CA GLU A 274 -6.75 13.05 11.32
C GLU A 274 -7.74 12.50 12.37
N GLY A 275 -8.30 11.30 12.16
CA GLY A 275 -9.18 10.61 13.13
C GLY A 275 -8.50 10.22 14.44
N LEU A 276 -7.21 9.86 14.43
CA LEU A 276 -6.42 9.61 15.65
C LEU A 276 -5.98 10.88 16.40
N SER A 277 -6.24 12.06 15.82
CA SER A 277 -5.80 13.37 16.34
C SER A 277 -6.92 14.14 17.06
N LEU A 278 -8.02 13.47 17.41
CA LEU A 278 -9.24 14.02 18.01
C LEU A 278 -9.55 13.35 19.37
#